data_AF-M2X1S1-F1
#
_entry.id   AF-M2X1S1-F1
#
_cell.length_a   1.000
_cell.length_b   1.000
_cell.length_c   1.000
_cell.angle_alpha   90.00
_cell.angle_beta   90.00
_cell.angle_gamma   90.00
#
_symmetry.space_group_name_H-M   'P 1'
#
loop_
_entity.id
_entity.type
_entity.pdbx_description
1 polymer ?
#
loop_
_entity_poly.entity_id
_entity_poly.type
_entity_poly.pdbx_seq_one_letter_code
_entity_poly.pdbx_strand_id
1 'polypeptide(L)' 'MDKPRTSPWVELDRTVAVETVPFSLDDVDYEIDLTVDRATSLRKLLERYIRAGRRKPGAYFSCER' A
#
# COMPACT_ATOMS: atom_id res chain seq x y z
N MET A 1 32.66 -29.66 -3.92
CA MET A 1 32.32 -28.37 -3.27
C MET A 1 31.07 -27.84 -3.94
N ASP A 2 29.90 -28.34 -3.53
CA ASP A 2 28.62 -27.76 -3.94
C ASP A 2 28.36 -26.52 -3.11
N LYS A 3 28.39 -25.34 -3.73
CA LYS A 3 27.89 -24.13 -3.09
C LYS A 3 26.36 -24.28 -2.96
N PRO A 4 25.76 -24.04 -1.78
CA PRO A 4 24.31 -24.08 -1.67
C PRO A 4 23.71 -23.04 -2.63
N ARG A 5 22.72 -23.48 -3.40
CA ARG A 5 21.96 -22.69 -4.37
C ARG A 5 20.95 -21.78 -3.66
N THR A 6 21.38 -21.09 -2.61
CA THR A 6 20.56 -20.05 -1.97
C THR A 6 20.57 -18.84 -2.88
N SER A 7 19.48 -18.70 -3.63
CA SER A 7 19.20 -17.57 -4.51
C SER A 7 19.42 -16.25 -3.75
N PRO A 8 20.18 -15.28 -4.29
CA PRO A 8 20.41 -13.97 -3.66
C PRO A 8 19.16 -13.06 -3.59
N TRP A 9 17.96 -13.63 -3.72
CA TRP A 9 16.68 -12.93 -3.76
C TRP A 9 15.88 -13.02 -2.46
N VAL A 10 16.46 -13.56 -1.38
CA VAL A 10 15.77 -13.65 -0.09
C VAL A 10 16.53 -12.87 0.98
N GLU A 11 16.68 -11.58 0.73
CA GLU A 11 16.62 -10.60 1.81
C GLU A 11 15.49 -9.63 1.50
N LEU A 12 14.28 -10.17 1.52
CA LEU A 12 13.13 -9.34 1.82
C LEU A 12 13.33 -8.91 3.28
N ASP A 13 14.02 -7.79 3.48
CA ASP A 13 13.96 -7.01 4.70
C ASP A 13 12.48 -6.59 4.88
N ARG A 14 11.73 -7.56 5.45
CA ARG A 14 10.39 -7.44 6.00
C ARG A 14 10.52 -6.87 7.40
N THR A 15 11.07 -5.68 7.56
CA THR A 15 10.73 -4.88 8.75
C THR A 15 9.20 -4.80 8.78
N VAL A 16 8.63 -5.33 9.85
CA VAL A 16 7.27 -5.86 9.96
C VAL A 16 6.25 -4.88 9.35
N ALA A 17 5.38 -5.34 8.46
CA ALA A 17 4.26 -4.51 8.01
C ALA A 17 3.41 -4.15 9.23
N VAL A 18 3.21 -2.85 9.46
CA VAL A 18 2.59 -2.32 10.69
C VAL A 18 1.15 -1.93 10.44
N GLU A 19 0.81 -1.57 9.20
CA GLU A 19 -0.52 -1.09 8.86
C GLU A 19 -0.95 -1.51 7.45
N THR A 20 -2.25 -1.82 7.32
CA THR A 20 -2.94 -2.02 6.04
C THR A 20 -3.50 -0.68 5.59
N VAL A 21 -3.11 -0.23 4.40
CA VAL A 21 -3.53 1.05 3.83
C VAL A 21 -4.51 0.81 2.68
N PRO A 22 -5.80 1.22 2.80
CA PRO A 22 -6.73 1.18 1.69
C PRO A 22 -6.50 2.36 0.74
N PHE A 23 -6.60 2.11 -0.56
CA PHE A 23 -6.59 3.15 -1.60
C PHE A 23 -7.37 2.69 -2.84
N SER A 24 -7.82 3.63 -3.66
CA SER A 24 -8.59 3.32 -4.86
C SER A 24 -7.94 3.95 -6.10
N LEU A 25 -7.98 3.23 -7.22
CA LEU A 25 -7.57 3.72 -8.54
C LEU A 25 -8.53 3.18 -9.60
N ASP A 26 -9.06 4.06 -10.43
CA ASP A 26 -9.98 3.71 -11.52
C ASP A 26 -11.19 2.87 -11.07
N ASP A 27 -11.81 3.28 -9.97
CA ASP A 27 -12.94 2.61 -9.29
C ASP A 27 -12.62 1.16 -8.82
N VAL A 28 -11.34 0.78 -8.75
CA VAL A 28 -10.87 -0.46 -8.10
C VAL A 28 -10.25 -0.15 -6.75
N ASP A 29 -10.69 -0.87 -5.73
CA ASP A 29 -10.18 -0.76 -4.36
C ASP A 29 -9.04 -1.76 -4.11
N TYR A 30 -7.99 -1.29 -3.45
CA TYR A 30 -6.81 -2.06 -3.11
C TYR A 30 -6.47 -1.89 -1.63
N GLU A 31 -5.87 -2.91 -1.06
CA GLU A 31 -5.23 -2.88 0.25
C GLU A 31 -3.76 -3.26 0.11
N ILE A 32 -2.90 -2.58 0.86
CA ILE A 32 -1.49 -2.87 0.90
C ILE A 32 -0.94 -2.80 2.32
N ASP A 33 -0.21 -3.84 2.71
CA ASP A 33 0.47 -3.92 3.99
C ASP A 33 1.84 -3.24 3.90
N LEU A 34 2.02 -2.19 4.69
CA LEU A 34 3.21 -1.34 4.65
C LEU A 34 3.82 -1.15 6.04
N THR A 35 5.11 -0.86 6.06
CA THR A 35 5.75 -0.22 7.21
C THR A 35 5.27 1.23 7.33
N VAL A 36 5.38 1.81 8.53
CA VAL A 36 4.96 3.20 8.81
C VAL A 36 5.61 4.19 7.83
N ASP A 37 6.89 4.03 7.52
CA ASP A 37 7.61 4.91 6.60
C ASP A 37 7.10 4.80 5.15
N ARG A 38 6.79 3.57 4.70
CA ARG A 38 6.24 3.33 3.36
C ARG A 38 4.81 3.82 3.24
N ALA A 39 4.00 3.63 4.26
CA ALA A 39 2.64 4.16 4.31
C ALA A 39 2.63 5.70 4.30
N THR A 40 3.52 6.33 5.06
CA THR A 40 3.73 7.79 5.03
C THR A 40 4.16 8.25 3.64
N SER A 41 5.05 7.52 2.99
CA SER A 41 5.52 7.83 1.62
C SER A 41 4.38 7.74 0.60
N LEU A 42 3.54 6.72 0.68
CA LEU A 42 2.35 6.56 -0.17
C LEU A 42 1.39 7.75 -0.02
N ARG A 43 1.07 8.12 1.23
CA ARG A 43 0.17 9.25 1.53
C ARG A 43 0.71 10.57 0.98
N LYS A 44 2.02 10.83 1.11
CA LYS A 44 2.69 12.02 0.55
C LYS A 44 2.66 12.04 -0.98
N LEU A 45 2.88 10.90 -1.62
CA LEU A 45 2.81 10.80 -3.09
C LEU A 45 1.43 11.16 -3.63
N LEU A 46 0.37 10.72 -2.94
CA LEU A 46 -1.01 10.99 -3.33
C LEU A 46 -1.47 12.43 -3.01
N GLU A 47 -0.80 13.14 -2.11
CA GLU A 47 -1.20 14.47 -1.64
C GLU A 47 -1.44 15.46 -2.79
N ARG A 48 -0.57 15.47 -3.81
CA ARG A 48 -0.71 16.39 -4.95
C ARG A 48 -2.02 16.16 -5.73
N TYR A 49 -2.42 14.89 -5.87
CA TYR A 49 -3.61 14.51 -6.62
C TYR A 49 -4.87 14.73 -5.79
N ILE A 50 -4.80 14.46 -4.48
CA ILE A 50 -5.88 14.75 -3.54
C ILE A 50 -6.20 16.25 -3.53
N ARG A 51 -5.17 17.11 -3.49
CA ARG A 51 -5.33 18.57 -3.52
C ARG A 51 -5.94 19.09 -4.82
N ALA A 52 -5.60 18.46 -5.96
CA ALA A 52 -6.16 18.83 -7.27
C ALA A 52 -7.54 18.21 -7.54
N GLY A 53 -7.86 17.13 -6.84
CA GLY A 53 -9.09 16.36 -7.00
C GLY A 53 -10.27 16.95 -6.22
N ARG A 54 -11.45 16.38 -6.47
CA ARG A 54 -12.64 16.59 -5.64
C ARG A 54 -13.02 15.27 -4.99
N ARG A 55 -13.52 15.33 -3.76
CA ARG A 55 -14.10 14.16 -3.11
C ARG A 55 -15.36 13.75 -3.88
N LYS A 56 -15.32 12.62 -4.57
CA LYS A 56 -16.52 11.92 -5.04
C LYS A 56 -17.29 11.46 -3.79
N PRO A 57 -18.60 11.72 -3.66
CA PRO A 57 -19.41 11.05 -2.64
C PRO A 57 -19.12 9.55 -2.75
N GLY A 58 -18.66 8.95 -1.65
CA GLY A 58 -18.20 7.56 -1.69
C GLY A 58 -19.31 6.68 -2.21
N ALA A 59 -19.02 5.86 -3.22
CA ALA A 59 -19.98 4.88 -3.68
C ALA A 59 -20.17 3.82 -2.58
N TYR A 60 -19.11 3.40 -1.87
CA TYR A 60 -19.23 2.44 -0.76
C TYR A 60 -18.08 2.61 0.25
N PHE A 61 -18.32 3.28 1.38
CA PHE A 61 -18.16 2.52 2.63
C PHE A 61 -19.54 1.95 2.86
N SER A 62 -19.87 0.85 2.17
CA SER A 62 -21.03 0.07 2.53
C SER A 62 -20.74 -0.50 3.91
N CYS A 63 -21.16 0.25 4.94
CA CYS A 63 -21.63 -0.37 6.16
C CYS A 63 -22.83 -1.21 5.76
N GLU A 64 -22.58 -2.43 5.30
CA GLU A 64 -23.59 -3.45 5.16
C GLU A 64 -23.04 -4.74 5.78
N ARG A 65 -23.35 -4.87 7.09
CA ARG A 65 -23.38 -6.06 7.96
C ARG A 65 -22.08 -6.66 8.50
#